data_AF-A0A7X6HU33-F1
#
_entry.id   AF-A0A7X6HU33-F1
#
_cell.length_a   1.000
_cell.length_b   1.000
_cell.length_c   1.000
_cell.angle_alpha   90.00
_cell.angle_beta   90.00
_cell.angle_gamma   90.00
#
_symmetry.space_group_name_H-M   'P 1'
#
loop_
_entity.id
_entity.type
_entity.pdbx_description
1 polymer ?
#
loop_
_entity_poly.entity_id
_entity_poly.type
_entity_poly.pdbx_seq_one_letter_code
_entity_poly.pdbx_strand_id
1 'polypeptide(L)'
;MEIDLENADRALPIEHQNVPAAHQGLHGFLYSSDDEHSAETAVVAIENDGTQVMPIETWRSASNNAKVAGVYAVLDVDRCTQYIGYSRNILLSIDSHIAANGEEKCAFARVQTFKFPKREEMEKLRDAWIAEIGSIPPGNGEQKALWVSTVGEAARSAMSAQEQKAYEEKKLKLRKAMADSSLTKELESAGREEGDRAQDLAAAVNNDDWSAVIRSQTQETKSGE
;
A
#
# COMPACT_ATOMS: atom_id res chain seq x y z
N MET A 1 -29.00 14.82 -61.25
CA MET A 1 -27.81 15.54 -60.77
C MET A 1 -27.74 15.23 -59.29
N GLU A 2 -27.06 14.12 -59.00
CA GLU A 2 -27.06 13.44 -57.71
C GLU A 2 -26.25 14.20 -56.67
N ILE A 3 -26.66 13.97 -55.44
CA ILE A 3 -26.27 14.57 -54.16
C ILE A 3 -24.96 13.94 -53.69
N ASP A 4 -23.92 14.76 -53.50
CA ASP A 4 -22.66 14.40 -52.84
C ASP A 4 -22.88 14.23 -51.32
N LEU A 5 -22.78 12.98 -50.87
CA LEU A 5 -22.48 12.51 -49.52
C LEU A 5 -21.37 11.48 -49.77
N GLU A 6 -20.13 11.66 -49.32
CA GLU A 6 -19.70 11.34 -47.96
C GLU A 6 -18.22 11.75 -47.83
N ASN A 7 -17.91 12.61 -46.85
CA ASN A 7 -16.57 12.72 -46.30
C ASN A 7 -16.58 11.97 -44.96
N ALA A 8 -16.26 10.68 -45.00
CA ALA A 8 -16.16 9.82 -43.83
C ALA A 8 -14.91 8.92 -43.90
N ASP A 9 -13.75 9.49 -44.23
CA ASP A 9 -12.46 8.86 -43.93
C ASP A 9 -12.14 9.06 -42.45
N ARG A 10 -12.89 8.35 -41.61
CA ARG A 10 -12.73 8.34 -40.16
C ARG A 10 -11.98 7.07 -39.79
N ALA A 11 -10.67 7.22 -39.61
CA ALA A 11 -9.76 6.36 -38.84
C ALA A 11 -10.36 5.01 -38.39
N LEU A 12 -10.30 4.01 -39.28
CA LEU A 12 -10.54 2.63 -38.90
C LEU A 12 -9.32 2.12 -38.10
N PRO A 13 -9.51 1.44 -36.97
CA PRO A 13 -8.42 0.77 -36.28
C PRO A 13 -7.80 -0.28 -37.22
N ILE A 14 -6.48 -0.44 -37.18
CA ILE A 14 -5.76 -1.45 -37.94
C ILE A 14 -6.06 -2.82 -37.30
N GLU A 15 -7.23 -3.38 -37.56
CA GLU A 15 -7.61 -4.68 -37.02
C GLU A 15 -7.01 -5.80 -37.87
N HIS A 16 -5.99 -6.44 -37.28
CA HIS A 16 -5.60 -7.83 -37.51
C HIS A 16 -5.12 -8.27 -38.91
N GLN A 17 -5.04 -7.38 -39.89
CA GLN A 17 -4.81 -7.83 -41.28
C GLN A 17 -3.35 -8.10 -41.67
N ASN A 18 -2.37 -8.10 -40.75
CA ASN A 18 -0.97 -8.33 -41.16
C ASN A 18 -0.07 -9.04 -40.13
N VAL A 19 -0.60 -10.02 -39.39
CA VAL A 19 0.21 -10.85 -38.48
C VAL A 19 0.66 -12.12 -39.20
N PRO A 20 1.98 -12.40 -39.33
CA PRO A 20 2.49 -13.64 -39.92
C PRO A 20 1.93 -14.88 -39.22
N ALA A 21 1.64 -15.94 -39.97
CA ALA A 21 0.97 -17.15 -39.47
C ALA A 21 1.64 -17.76 -38.22
N ALA A 22 2.97 -17.62 -38.08
CA ALA A 22 3.71 -18.11 -36.91
C ALA A 22 3.37 -17.41 -35.59
N HIS A 23 2.84 -16.18 -35.63
CA HIS A 23 2.53 -15.35 -34.45
C HIS A 23 1.04 -15.13 -34.21
N GLN A 24 0.16 -15.72 -35.04
CA GLN A 24 -1.28 -15.64 -34.84
C GLN A 24 -1.73 -16.35 -33.55
N GLY A 25 -1.05 -17.41 -33.12
CA GLY A 25 -1.41 -18.12 -31.88
C GLY A 25 -1.20 -17.29 -30.62
N LEU A 26 -0.11 -16.53 -30.55
CA LEU A 26 0.22 -15.70 -29.38
C LEU A 26 -0.58 -14.39 -29.39
N HIS A 27 -0.87 -13.84 -30.57
CA HIS A 27 -1.74 -12.68 -30.72
C HIS A 27 -3.21 -13.01 -30.42
N GLY A 28 -3.68 -14.18 -30.85
CA GLY A 28 -4.98 -14.71 -30.44
C GLY A 28 -5.03 -14.93 -28.93
N PHE A 29 -3.99 -15.48 -28.31
CA PHE A 29 -3.98 -15.63 -26.84
C PHE A 29 -4.04 -14.29 -26.08
N LEU A 30 -3.40 -13.24 -26.58
CA LEU A 30 -3.36 -11.94 -25.90
C LEU A 30 -4.54 -11.03 -26.21
N TYR A 31 -5.26 -11.26 -27.32
CA TYR A 31 -6.32 -10.37 -27.82
C TYR A 31 -7.60 -11.09 -28.26
N SER A 32 -7.68 -12.42 -28.23
CA SER A 32 -8.91 -13.20 -28.46
C SER A 32 -9.65 -13.41 -27.14
N SER A 33 -10.08 -12.31 -26.56
CA SER A 33 -11.17 -12.30 -25.60
C SER A 33 -11.73 -10.90 -25.55
N ASP A 34 -12.63 -10.62 -26.50
CA ASP A 34 -13.66 -9.58 -26.40
C ASP A 34 -14.57 -9.81 -25.16
N ASP A 35 -14.30 -10.85 -24.36
CA ASP A 35 -15.09 -11.33 -23.23
C ASP A 35 -14.24 -11.65 -21.97
N GLU A 36 -13.06 -11.05 -21.77
CA GLU A 36 -12.30 -11.21 -20.50
C GLU A 36 -12.03 -9.91 -19.73
N HIS A 37 -12.53 -8.78 -20.25
CA HIS A 37 -12.67 -7.54 -19.47
C HIS A 37 -14.11 -7.26 -19.02
N SER A 38 -15.08 -8.10 -19.38
CA SER A 38 -16.38 -8.12 -18.73
C SER A 38 -16.28 -8.90 -17.42
N ALA A 39 -15.48 -8.38 -16.48
CA ALA A 39 -15.77 -8.66 -15.09
C ALA A 39 -17.10 -7.96 -14.80
N GLU A 40 -18.21 -8.63 -15.09
CA GLU A 40 -19.44 -8.49 -14.32
C GLU A 40 -19.11 -8.86 -12.88
N THR A 41 -18.41 -7.94 -12.22
CA THR A 41 -18.29 -7.91 -10.79
C THR A 41 -19.72 -7.64 -10.37
N ALA A 42 -20.44 -8.70 -10.01
CA ALA A 42 -21.65 -8.61 -9.24
C ALA A 42 -21.27 -7.96 -7.89
N VAL A 43 -21.07 -6.64 -7.92
CA VAL A 43 -21.18 -5.80 -6.74
C VAL A 43 -22.63 -5.96 -6.34
N VAL A 44 -22.87 -6.86 -5.40
CA VAL A 44 -24.09 -6.84 -4.58
C VAL A 44 -24.14 -5.42 -4.05
N ALA A 45 -25.00 -4.60 -4.64
CA ALA A 45 -25.14 -3.19 -4.32
C ALA A 45 -25.83 -3.10 -2.98
N ILE A 46 -25.06 -3.28 -1.92
CA ILE A 46 -25.50 -2.93 -0.58
C ILE A 46 -25.39 -1.43 -0.54
N GLU A 47 -26.45 -0.79 -1.02
CA GLU A 47 -26.57 0.66 -1.01
C GLU A 47 -26.72 1.09 0.44
N ASN A 48 -25.69 1.76 0.95
CA ASN A 48 -25.74 2.42 2.24
C ASN A 48 -25.21 3.83 2.03
N ASP A 49 -26.05 4.81 2.37
CA ASP A 49 -25.78 6.22 2.16
C ASP A 49 -25.07 6.88 3.35
N GLY A 50 -24.40 6.07 4.17
CA GLY A 50 -23.57 6.61 5.25
C GLY A 50 -24.36 7.39 6.29
N THR A 51 -25.67 7.21 6.41
CA THR A 51 -26.51 7.86 7.44
C THR A 51 -26.84 6.90 8.58
N GLN A 52 -26.91 5.61 8.28
CA GLN A 52 -27.27 4.60 9.26
C GLN A 52 -26.02 4.06 9.98
N VAL A 53 -26.09 4.07 11.32
CA VAL A 53 -25.19 3.30 12.18
C VAL A 53 -25.86 1.97 12.49
N MET A 54 -25.15 0.86 12.24
CA MET A 54 -25.66 -0.49 12.49
C MET A 54 -24.61 -1.36 13.20
N PRO A 55 -25.01 -2.43 13.90
CA PRO A 55 -24.07 -3.40 14.44
C PRO A 55 -23.18 -3.98 13.35
N ILE A 56 -21.89 -4.18 13.65
CA ILE A 56 -20.96 -4.72 12.64
C ILE A 56 -21.39 -6.11 12.17
N GLU A 57 -21.95 -6.94 13.04
CA GLU A 57 -22.48 -8.26 12.67
C GLU A 57 -23.61 -8.18 11.63
N THR A 58 -24.47 -7.15 11.73
CA THR A 58 -25.51 -6.88 10.73
C THR A 58 -24.88 -6.53 9.39
N TRP A 59 -23.84 -5.68 9.39
CA TRP A 59 -23.10 -5.35 8.17
C TRP A 59 -22.37 -6.57 7.57
N ARG A 60 -21.71 -7.39 8.39
CA ARG A 60 -21.04 -8.64 7.99
C ARG A 60 -22.01 -9.61 7.33
N SER A 61 -23.17 -9.82 7.96
CA SER A 61 -24.22 -10.70 7.44
C SER A 61 -24.80 -10.19 6.11
N ALA A 62 -25.05 -8.88 6.02
CA ALA A 62 -25.58 -8.25 4.81
C ALA A 62 -24.57 -8.29 3.65
N SER A 63 -23.29 -8.04 3.94
CA SER A 63 -22.20 -8.04 2.96
C SER A 63 -21.90 -9.40 2.36
N ASN A 64 -22.14 -10.49 3.09
CA ASN A 64 -21.97 -11.86 2.60
C ASN A 64 -20.66 -12.07 1.80
N ASN A 65 -19.56 -11.50 2.31
CA ASN A 65 -18.23 -11.53 1.69
C ASN A 65 -18.10 -10.83 0.30
N ALA A 66 -19.05 -9.96 -0.04
CA ALA A 66 -18.98 -9.13 -1.23
C ALA A 66 -17.86 -8.08 -1.09
N LYS A 67 -17.12 -7.86 -2.19
CA LYS A 67 -16.12 -6.80 -2.28
C LYS A 67 -16.80 -5.45 -2.46
N VAL A 68 -17.17 -4.83 -1.34
CA VAL A 68 -17.81 -3.52 -1.32
C VAL A 68 -16.77 -2.44 -1.03
N ALA A 69 -16.68 -1.45 -1.92
CA ALA A 69 -15.81 -0.29 -1.77
C ALA A 69 -16.57 0.89 -1.17
N GLY A 70 -15.89 1.67 -0.33
CA GLY A 70 -16.47 2.86 0.25
C GLY A 70 -15.77 3.39 1.49
N VAL A 71 -16.47 4.29 2.19
CA VAL A 71 -16.03 4.96 3.41
C VAL A 71 -16.77 4.34 4.59
N TYR A 72 -16.08 4.13 5.69
CA TYR A 72 -16.66 3.54 6.87
C TYR A 72 -16.10 4.19 8.14
N ALA A 73 -16.96 4.29 9.16
CA ALA A 73 -16.58 4.64 10.51
C ALA A 73 -16.87 3.45 11.42
N VAL A 74 -15.94 3.18 12.34
CA VAL A 74 -16.06 2.15 13.37
C VAL A 74 -16.30 2.84 14.70
N LEU A 75 -17.29 2.34 15.43
CA LEU A 75 -17.70 2.88 16.71
C LEU A 75 -17.66 1.77 17.77
N ASP A 76 -17.36 2.15 19.01
CA ASP A 76 -17.39 1.26 20.16
C ASP A 76 -18.81 1.02 20.71
N VAL A 77 -18.90 0.25 21.79
CA VAL A 77 -20.16 -0.06 22.48
C VAL A 77 -20.93 1.18 22.95
N ASP A 78 -20.23 2.28 23.25
CA ASP A 78 -20.81 3.55 23.69
C ASP A 78 -21.21 4.45 22.50
N ARG A 79 -21.05 3.96 21.27
CA ARG A 79 -21.27 4.68 20.00
C ARG A 79 -20.33 5.88 19.84
N CYS A 80 -19.16 5.85 20.47
CA CYS A 80 -18.09 6.79 20.20
C CYS A 80 -17.33 6.35 18.96
N THR A 81 -17.04 7.30 18.06
CA THR A 81 -16.31 6.97 16.82
C THR A 81 -14.83 6.76 17.14
N GLN A 82 -14.36 5.55 16.89
CA GLN A 82 -12.98 5.13 17.19
C GLN A 82 -12.07 5.29 15.97
N TYR A 83 -12.61 5.10 14.76
CA TYR A 83 -11.85 5.17 13.52
C TYR A 83 -12.75 5.51 12.32
N ILE A 84 -12.20 6.24 11.34
CA ILE A 84 -12.82 6.51 10.04
C ILE A 84 -11.80 6.26 8.94
N GLY A 85 -12.18 5.45 7.96
CA GLY A 85 -11.32 5.12 6.83
C GLY A 85 -12.11 4.86 5.55
N TYR A 86 -11.37 4.58 4.49
CA TYR A 86 -11.93 4.14 3.22
C TYR A 86 -11.21 2.88 2.76
N SER A 87 -11.90 2.04 2.00
CA SER A 87 -11.34 0.79 1.50
C SER A 87 -12.01 0.37 0.20
N ARG A 88 -11.31 -0.42 -0.62
CA ARG A 88 -11.91 -1.15 -1.74
C ARG A 88 -12.64 -2.43 -1.29
N ASN A 89 -12.40 -2.86 -0.05
CA ASN A 89 -13.09 -3.96 0.59
C ASN A 89 -13.31 -3.59 2.07
N ILE A 90 -14.46 -2.97 2.34
CA ILE A 90 -14.84 -2.48 3.68
C ILE A 90 -14.89 -3.63 4.69
N LEU A 91 -15.47 -4.77 4.30
CA LEU A 91 -15.60 -5.94 5.17
C LEU A 91 -14.22 -6.43 5.65
N LEU A 92 -13.29 -6.65 4.72
CA LEU A 92 -11.93 -7.07 5.05
C LEU A 92 -11.22 -6.09 5.99
N SER A 93 -11.41 -4.79 5.78
CA SER A 93 -10.81 -3.77 6.63
C SER A 93 -11.43 -3.74 8.03
N ILE A 94 -12.75 -3.90 8.14
CA ILE A 94 -13.44 -4.01 9.44
C ILE A 94 -12.99 -5.27 10.19
N ASP A 95 -12.87 -6.41 9.49
CA ASP A 95 -12.42 -7.66 10.10
C ASP A 95 -10.99 -7.55 10.63
N SER A 96 -10.12 -6.86 9.88
CA SER A 96 -8.75 -6.57 10.32
C SER A 96 -8.74 -5.71 11.59
N HIS A 97 -9.63 -4.71 11.67
CA HIS A 97 -9.74 -3.86 12.86
C HIS A 97 -10.25 -4.61 14.08
N ILE A 98 -11.22 -5.50 13.90
CA ILE A 98 -11.74 -6.36 14.98
C ILE A 98 -10.64 -7.29 15.49
N ALA A 99 -9.86 -7.89 14.59
CA ALA A 99 -8.74 -8.74 14.96
C ALA A 99 -7.65 -7.99 15.75
N ALA A 100 -7.41 -6.72 15.42
CA ALA A 100 -6.39 -5.90 16.06
C ALA A 100 -6.85 -5.24 17.37
N ASN A 101 -8.11 -4.79 17.47
CA ASN A 101 -8.60 -3.92 18.52
C ASN A 101 -9.72 -4.54 19.39
N GLY A 102 -10.23 -5.71 19.01
CA GLY A 102 -11.33 -6.39 19.70
C GLY A 102 -12.72 -5.88 19.32
N GLU A 103 -13.73 -6.66 19.68
CA GLU A 103 -15.15 -6.38 19.37
C GLU A 103 -15.71 -5.19 20.17
N GLU A 104 -15.18 -4.92 21.37
CA GLU A 104 -15.64 -3.80 22.20
C GLU A 104 -15.39 -2.43 21.54
N LYS A 105 -14.23 -2.28 20.88
CA LYS A 105 -13.89 -1.08 20.10
C LYS A 105 -14.51 -1.07 18.70
N CYS A 106 -15.08 -2.17 18.28
CA CYS A 106 -15.62 -2.40 16.94
C CYS A 106 -17.04 -2.98 17.03
N ALA A 107 -17.95 -2.28 17.70
CA ALA A 107 -19.31 -2.76 17.95
C ALA A 107 -20.27 -2.34 16.82
N PHE A 108 -20.13 -1.10 16.33
CA PHE A 108 -20.99 -0.55 15.29
C PHE A 108 -20.19 0.00 14.10
N ALA A 109 -20.83 0.04 12.94
CA ALA A 109 -20.29 0.67 11.75
C ALA A 109 -21.32 1.62 11.12
N ARG A 110 -20.80 2.74 10.61
CA ARG A 110 -21.46 3.64 9.66
C ARG A 110 -20.75 3.44 8.32
N VAL A 111 -21.48 3.16 7.24
CA VAL A 111 -20.87 2.82 5.94
C VAL A 111 -21.51 3.59 4.81
N GLN A 112 -20.70 4.25 3.99
CA GLN A 112 -21.10 4.76 2.67
C GLN A 112 -20.50 3.86 1.60
N THR A 113 -21.33 3.27 0.73
CA THR A 113 -20.86 2.46 -0.38
C THR A 113 -20.79 3.25 -1.69
N PHE A 114 -19.88 2.84 -2.57
CA PHE A 114 -19.67 3.48 -3.87
C PHE A 114 -19.71 2.43 -4.97
N LYS A 115 -20.61 2.62 -5.96
CA LYS A 115 -20.65 1.78 -7.17
C LYS A 115 -19.40 1.96 -8.02
N PHE A 116 -18.88 3.19 -8.11
CA PHE A 116 -17.66 3.54 -8.84
C PHE A 116 -16.69 4.28 -7.91
N PRO A 117 -15.90 3.54 -7.10
CA PRO A 117 -15.10 4.14 -6.04
C PRO A 117 -13.93 4.95 -6.62
N LYS A 118 -13.99 6.28 -6.51
CA LYS A 118 -12.84 7.15 -6.76
C LYS A 118 -12.14 7.46 -5.45
N ARG A 119 -10.81 7.28 -5.43
CA ARG A 119 -9.99 7.50 -4.23
C ARG A 119 -10.21 8.90 -3.65
N GLU A 120 -10.18 9.92 -4.50
CA GLU A 120 -10.34 11.31 -4.07
C GLU A 120 -11.71 11.58 -3.43
N GLU A 121 -12.79 11.02 -3.98
CA GLU A 121 -14.15 11.17 -3.44
C GLU A 121 -14.28 10.49 -2.07
N MET A 122 -13.72 9.28 -1.93
CA MET A 122 -13.71 8.56 -0.66
C MET A 122 -12.84 9.25 0.40
N GLU A 123 -11.69 9.81 0.02
CA GLU A 123 -10.83 10.59 0.92
C GLU A 123 -11.54 11.85 1.40
N LYS A 124 -12.17 12.60 0.49
CA LYS A 124 -12.96 13.79 0.84
C LYS A 124 -14.09 13.45 1.81
N LEU A 125 -14.81 12.36 1.59
CA LEU A 125 -15.90 11.96 2.48
C LEU A 125 -15.39 11.52 3.86
N ARG A 126 -14.28 10.77 3.92
CA ARG A 126 -13.62 10.46 5.20
C ARG A 126 -13.29 11.73 5.96
N ASP A 127 -12.66 12.70 5.30
CA ASP A 127 -12.24 13.95 5.94
C ASP A 127 -13.44 14.78 6.40
N ALA A 128 -14.54 14.77 5.62
CA ALA A 128 -15.81 15.39 6.01
C ALA A 128 -16.39 14.75 7.28
N TRP A 129 -16.37 13.41 7.40
CA TRP A 129 -16.86 12.73 8.62
C TRP A 129 -15.97 12.99 9.83
N ILE A 130 -14.65 13.08 9.66
CA ILE A 130 -13.74 13.47 10.75
C ILE A 130 -14.05 14.90 11.20
N ALA A 131 -14.28 15.82 10.26
CA ALA A 131 -14.64 17.19 10.56
C ALA A 131 -16.02 17.33 11.23
N GLU A 132 -16.99 16.49 10.84
CA GLU A 132 -18.37 16.46 11.40
C GLU A 132 -18.37 16.21 12.91
N ILE A 133 -17.50 15.33 13.39
CA ILE A 133 -17.40 14.97 14.81
C ILE A 133 -16.73 16.09 15.63
N GLY A 134 -15.96 16.98 14.99
CA GLY A 134 -15.24 18.07 15.65
C GLY A 134 -14.03 17.63 16.47
N SER A 135 -13.68 16.35 16.47
CA SER A 135 -12.51 15.77 17.12
C SER A 135 -11.92 14.63 16.30
N ILE A 136 -10.60 14.44 16.39
CA ILE A 136 -9.92 13.35 15.69
C ILE A 136 -10.17 12.03 16.45
N PRO A 137 -10.76 11.00 15.82
CA PRO A 137 -10.94 9.70 16.44
C PRO A 137 -9.61 9.09 16.89
N PRO A 138 -9.56 8.33 18.01
CA PRO A 138 -8.33 7.74 18.51
C PRO A 138 -7.52 6.97 17.45
N GLY A 139 -8.20 6.15 16.63
CA GLY A 139 -7.59 5.38 15.55
C GLY A 139 -7.14 6.18 14.33
N ASN A 140 -7.54 7.45 14.22
CA ASN A 140 -7.04 8.38 13.20
C ASN A 140 -5.91 9.28 13.73
N GLY A 141 -5.71 9.33 15.05
CA GLY A 141 -4.70 10.11 15.74
C GLY A 141 -3.71 9.24 16.51
N GLU A 142 -3.76 9.33 17.84
CA GLU A 142 -2.78 8.73 18.75
C GLU A 142 -2.66 7.20 18.63
N GLN A 143 -3.77 6.52 18.38
CA GLN A 143 -3.82 5.06 18.26
C GLN A 143 -3.70 4.59 16.81
N LYS A 144 -3.33 5.46 15.86
CA LYS A 144 -3.30 5.12 14.43
C LYS A 144 -2.52 3.85 14.09
N ALA A 145 -1.42 3.56 14.80
CA ALA A 145 -0.64 2.34 14.61
C ALA A 145 -1.42 1.05 14.90
N LEU A 146 -2.45 1.10 15.76
CA LEU A 146 -3.31 -0.06 16.08
C LEU A 146 -4.38 -0.31 15.02
N TRP A 147 -4.65 0.66 14.15
CA TRP A 147 -5.73 0.61 13.16
C TRP A 147 -5.20 0.51 11.74
N VAL A 148 -4.07 1.13 11.43
CA VAL A 148 -3.47 1.12 10.09
C VAL A 148 -2.35 0.10 10.04
N SER A 149 -2.71 -1.17 9.80
CA SER A 149 -1.72 -2.17 9.37
C SER A 149 -1.26 -1.82 7.96
N THR A 150 0.00 -1.45 7.80
CA THR A 150 0.58 -1.35 6.45
C THR A 150 0.45 -2.71 5.75
N VAL A 151 0.31 -2.75 4.42
CA VAL A 151 0.27 -4.02 3.65
C VAL A 151 1.46 -4.93 4.02
N GLY A 152 2.61 -4.32 4.34
CA GLY A 152 3.79 -5.03 4.83
C GLY A 152 3.68 -5.56 6.28
N GLU A 153 3.00 -4.88 7.20
CA GLU A 153 2.71 -5.40 8.55
C GLU A 153 1.63 -6.46 8.56
N ALA A 154 0.54 -6.27 7.79
CA ALA A 154 -0.50 -7.28 7.65
C ALA A 154 0.04 -8.57 7.03
N ALA A 155 0.90 -8.48 6.01
CA ALA A 155 1.57 -9.63 5.42
C ALA A 155 2.58 -10.30 6.37
N ARG A 156 3.30 -9.52 7.20
CA ARG A 156 4.25 -10.07 8.18
C ARG A 156 3.54 -10.78 9.33
N SER A 157 2.46 -10.20 9.87
CA SER A 157 1.68 -10.79 10.96
C SER A 157 0.87 -12.02 10.52
N ALA A 158 0.54 -12.15 9.23
CA ALA A 158 -0.13 -13.33 8.67
C ALA A 158 0.83 -14.50 8.33
N MET A 159 2.15 -14.28 8.34
CA MET A 159 3.14 -15.32 8.05
C MET A 159 3.54 -16.11 9.31
N SER A 160 3.68 -17.43 9.17
CA SER A 160 4.27 -18.27 10.22
C SER A 160 5.70 -17.82 10.52
N ALA A 161 6.19 -18.01 11.75
CA ALA A 161 7.56 -17.68 12.15
C ALA A 161 8.62 -18.34 11.23
N GLN A 162 8.29 -19.46 10.59
CA GLN A 162 9.13 -20.12 9.59
C GLN A 162 9.18 -19.39 8.24
N GLU A 163 8.06 -18.81 7.80
CA GLU A 163 7.96 -18.05 6.56
C GLU A 163 8.60 -16.66 6.69
N GLN A 164 8.50 -16.04 7.87
CA GLN A 164 9.19 -14.78 8.19
C GLN A 164 10.72 -14.94 8.08
N LYS A 165 11.29 -15.99 8.68
CA LYS A 165 12.73 -16.28 8.57
C LYS A 165 13.17 -16.52 7.13
N ALA A 166 12.38 -17.27 6.36
CA ALA A 166 12.67 -17.51 4.95
C ALA A 166 12.62 -16.23 4.10
N TYR A 167 11.72 -15.30 4.42
CA TYR A 167 11.64 -14.00 3.76
C TYR A 167 12.81 -13.09 4.10
N GLU A 168 13.21 -13.03 5.37
CA GLU A 168 14.40 -12.27 5.82
C GLU A 168 15.70 -12.82 5.23
N GLU A 169 15.86 -14.15 5.20
CA GLU A 169 17.01 -14.78 4.57
C GLU A 169 17.06 -14.52 3.06
N LYS A 170 15.91 -14.56 2.37
CA LYS A 170 15.85 -14.23 0.93
C LYS A 170 16.16 -12.76 0.68
N LYS A 171 15.64 -11.85 1.51
CA LYS A 171 15.92 -10.41 1.43
C LYS A 171 17.41 -10.14 1.69
N LEU A 172 18.00 -10.78 2.68
CA LEU A 172 19.42 -10.65 3.00
C LEU A 172 20.30 -11.22 1.87
N LYS A 173 19.95 -12.39 1.33
CA LYS A 173 20.65 -12.99 0.18
C LYS A 173 20.53 -12.13 -1.08
N LEU A 174 19.36 -11.55 -1.34
CA LEU A 174 19.15 -10.66 -2.48
C LEU A 174 19.97 -9.38 -2.33
N ARG A 175 19.99 -8.77 -1.14
CA ARG A 175 20.82 -7.59 -0.84
C ARG A 175 22.32 -7.90 -0.96
N LYS A 176 22.75 -9.10 -0.57
CA LYS A 176 24.12 -9.59 -0.74
C LYS A 176 24.47 -9.85 -2.21
N ALA A 177 23.54 -10.38 -3.00
CA ALA A 177 23.73 -10.69 -4.41
C ALA A 177 23.76 -9.43 -5.30
N MET A 178 23.10 -8.35 -4.87
CA MET A 178 23.08 -7.07 -5.57
C MET A 178 24.34 -6.21 -5.34
N ALA A 179 25.33 -6.68 -4.58
CA ALA A 179 26.58 -5.96 -4.26
C ALA A 179 26.33 -4.49 -3.87
N ASP A 180 25.30 -4.27 -3.05
CA ASP A 180 24.93 -2.95 -2.55
C ASP A 180 26.12 -2.41 -1.74
N SER A 181 26.86 -1.45 -2.32
CA SER A 181 28.09 -0.86 -1.77
C SER A 181 27.93 -0.32 -0.34
N SER A 182 26.70 -0.02 0.07
CA SER A 182 26.35 0.35 1.45
C SER A 182 26.58 -0.78 2.45
N LEU A 183 26.32 -2.04 2.08
CA LEU A 183 26.42 -3.19 3.00
C LEU A 183 27.87 -3.65 3.13
N THR A 184 28.67 -3.56 2.06
CA THR A 184 30.13 -3.75 2.12
C THR A 184 30.78 -2.66 2.96
N LYS A 185 30.36 -1.40 2.82
CA LYS A 185 30.87 -0.27 3.61
C LYS A 185 30.50 -0.39 5.10
N GLU A 186 29.29 -0.86 5.41
CA GLU A 186 28.88 -1.16 6.79
C GLU A 186 29.69 -2.34 7.37
N LEU A 187 29.90 -3.42 6.61
CA LEU A 187 30.71 -4.58 7.04
C LEU A 187 32.20 -4.23 7.21
N GLU A 188 32.76 -3.42 6.33
CA GLU A 188 34.15 -2.91 6.43
C GLU A 188 34.29 -1.91 7.58
N SER A 189 33.27 -1.08 7.83
CA SER A 189 33.26 -0.17 8.98
C SER A 189 33.10 -0.89 10.32
N ALA A 190 32.44 -2.06 10.33
CA ALA A 190 32.33 -2.94 11.48
C ALA A 190 33.57 -3.84 11.67
N GLY A 191 34.33 -4.11 10.60
CA GLY A 191 35.60 -4.85 10.64
C GLY A 191 36.82 -3.98 10.97
N ARG A 192 36.71 -2.65 10.86
CA ARG A 192 37.72 -1.71 11.36
C ARG A 192 37.33 -1.37 12.80
N GLU A 193 37.78 -2.20 13.73
CA GLU A 193 37.43 -2.14 15.15
C GLU A 193 37.49 -0.69 15.69
N GLU A 194 36.49 -0.33 16.50
CA GLU A 194 36.35 0.94 17.25
C GLU A 194 37.68 1.42 17.90
N GLY A 195 38.58 0.48 18.21
CA GLY A 195 39.91 0.71 18.76
C GLY A 195 40.87 1.47 17.83
N ASP A 196 40.86 1.21 16.52
CA ASP A 196 41.76 1.89 15.56
C ASP A 196 41.36 3.36 15.39
N ARG A 197 40.06 3.64 15.30
CA ARG A 197 39.55 5.02 15.24
C ARG A 197 39.83 5.79 16.53
N ALA A 198 39.69 5.14 17.69
CA ALA A 198 40.01 5.75 18.97
C ALA A 198 41.52 6.02 19.14
N GLN A 199 42.39 5.14 18.64
CA GLN A 199 43.84 5.35 18.65
C GLN A 199 44.28 6.46 17.69
N ASP A 200 43.70 6.53 16.49
CA ASP A 200 43.99 7.59 15.52
C ASP A 200 43.57 8.98 16.05
N LEU A 201 42.40 9.07 16.71
CA LEU A 201 41.94 10.29 17.36
C LEU A 201 42.79 10.66 18.59
N ALA A 202 43.19 9.67 19.40
CA ALA A 202 44.07 9.90 20.54
C ALA A 202 45.48 10.34 20.11
N ALA A 203 46.01 9.80 19.01
CA ALA A 203 47.29 10.21 18.44
C ALA A 203 47.22 11.63 17.85
N ALA A 204 46.12 11.99 17.19
CA ALA A 204 45.91 13.35 16.68
C ALA A 204 45.84 14.39 17.81
N VAL A 205 45.23 14.05 18.95
CA VAL A 205 45.12 14.94 20.12
C VAL A 205 46.44 15.05 20.89
N ASN A 206 47.23 13.96 20.98
CA ASN A 206 48.45 13.94 21.79
C ASN A 206 49.72 14.38 21.02
N ASN A 207 49.72 14.26 19.68
CA ASN A 207 50.88 14.57 18.84
C ASN A 207 50.62 15.72 17.85
N ASP A 208 49.46 16.38 17.93
CA ASP A 208 49.04 17.50 17.07
C ASP A 208 49.17 17.24 15.55
N ASP A 209 49.17 15.97 15.14
CA ASP A 209 49.26 15.59 13.73
C ASP A 209 47.87 15.38 13.13
N TRP A 210 47.14 16.49 13.01
CA TRP A 210 45.82 16.54 12.40
C TRP A 210 45.86 16.33 10.87
N SER A 211 47.06 16.32 10.27
CA SER A 211 47.28 16.22 8.83
C SER A 211 46.71 14.94 8.22
N ALA A 212 46.81 13.82 8.94
CA ALA A 212 46.40 12.51 8.46
C ALA A 212 44.87 12.38 8.38
N VAL A 213 44.17 12.88 9.42
CA VAL A 213 42.70 12.86 9.51
C VAL A 213 42.07 13.73 8.42
N ILE A 214 42.63 14.92 8.17
CA ILE A 214 42.14 15.85 7.15
C ILE A 214 42.39 15.32 5.73
N ARG A 215 43.53 14.67 5.47
CA ARG A 215 43.81 14.03 4.17
C ARG A 215 42.86 12.87 3.88
N SER A 216 42.51 12.07 4.90
CA SER A 216 41.52 11.00 4.76
C SER A 216 40.14 11.55 4.37
N GLN A 217 39.65 12.58 5.06
CA GLN A 217 38.35 13.18 4.73
C GLN A 217 38.36 13.86 3.34
N THR A 218 39.47 14.49 2.97
CA THR A 218 39.59 15.17 1.66
C THR A 218 39.61 14.17 0.49
N GLN A 219 40.17 12.97 0.68
CA GLN A 219 40.10 11.90 -0.33
C GLN A 219 38.70 11.30 -0.46
N GLU A 220 37.97 11.16 0.65
CA GLU A 220 36.59 10.67 0.63
C GLU A 220 35.64 11.60 -0.13
N THR A 221 35.84 12.93 -0.06
CA THR A 221 35.02 13.88 -0.82
C THR A 221 35.33 13.90 -2.32
N LYS A 222 36.54 13.51 -2.73
CA LYS A 222 36.97 13.53 -4.14
C LYS A 222 36.63 12.25 -4.92
N SER A 223 36.36 11.14 -4.23
CA SER A 223 35.96 9.87 -4.85
C SER A 223 34.43 9.69 -4.95
N GLY A 224 33.65 10.68 -4.53
CA GLY A 224 32.18 10.67 -4.56
C GLY A 224 31.54 11.48 -5.70
N GLU A 225 32.32 11.97 -6.67
CA GLU A 225 31.86 12.61 -7.92
C GLU A 225 32.05 11.67 -9.12
#